data_AF-A0A0N1ECT4-F1
#
_entry.id   AF-A0A0N1ECT4-F1
#
_cell.length_a   1.000
_cell.length_b   1.000
_cell.length_c   1.000
_cell.angle_alpha   90.00
_cell.angle_beta   90.00
_cell.angle_gamma   90.00
#
_symmetry.space_group_name_H-M   'P 1'
#
loop_
_entity.id
_entity.type
_entity.pdbx_description
1 polymer ?
#
loop_
_entity_poly.entity_id
_entity_poly.type
_entity_poly.pdbx_seq_one_letter_code
_entity_poly.pdbx_strand_id
1 'polypeptide(L)'
;MKNKVSLRQVKLLENPKAKIILANNSETEMMIDLTRKLDEAIKELKDKAGSIYEYADVAQNLKAIQQIILYNSEFLKELYKNLNKQYNEPTSIALIKENK
;
A
#
# COMPACT_ATOMS: atom_id res chain seq x y z
N MET A 1 -6.38 19.08 24.62
CA MET A 1 -6.80 17.69 24.94
C MET A 1 -5.58 16.79 24.84
N LYS A 2 -5.26 15.99 25.87
CA LYS A 2 -4.16 15.02 25.79
C LYS A 2 -4.64 13.81 24.99
N ASN A 3 -4.06 13.55 23.82
CA ASN A 3 -4.31 12.32 23.07
C ASN A 3 -3.88 11.13 23.92
N LYS A 4 -4.84 10.35 24.41
CA LYS A 4 -4.55 9.10 25.13
C LYS A 4 -4.10 8.06 24.11
N VAL A 5 -2.80 7.75 24.15
CA VAL A 5 -2.22 6.64 23.40
C VAL A 5 -2.84 5.34 23.91
N SER A 6 -3.42 4.54 23.01
CA SER A 6 -4.05 3.27 23.38
C SER A 6 -3.00 2.23 23.77
N LEU A 7 -3.36 1.28 24.64
CA LEU A 7 -2.50 0.14 25.02
C LEU A 7 -1.98 -0.64 23.80
N ARG A 8 -2.76 -0.70 22.71
CA ARG A 8 -2.36 -1.31 21.44
C ARG A 8 -1.24 -0.51 20.75
N GLN A 9 -1.32 0.83 20.77
CA GLN A 9 -0.28 1.70 20.23
C GLN A 9 1.02 1.58 21.03
N VAL A 10 0.95 1.51 22.37
CA VAL A 10 2.14 1.31 23.22
C VAL A 10 2.82 -0.03 22.90
N LYS A 11 2.06 -1.13 22.81
CA LYS A 11 2.62 -2.45 22.44
C LYS A 11 3.20 -2.51 21.04
N LEU A 12 2.67 -1.72 20.09
CA LEU A 12 3.22 -1.63 18.73
C LEU A 12 4.55 -0.86 18.71
N LEU A 13 4.72 0.14 19.57
CA LEU A 13 5.98 0.89 19.73
C LEU A 13 7.09 0.05 20.39
N GLU A 14 6.71 -0.94 21.20
CA GLU A 14 7.64 -1.86 21.87
C GLU A 14 8.20 -2.95 20.95
N ASN A 15 7.65 -3.12 19.74
CA ASN A 15 8.14 -4.12 18.79
C ASN A 15 9.27 -3.53 17.92
N PRO A 16 10.52 -3.99 18.06
CA PRO A 16 11.66 -3.44 17.32
C PRO A 16 11.61 -3.67 15.81
N LYS A 17 10.69 -4.54 15.33
CA LYS A 17 10.47 -4.79 13.90
C LYS A 17 9.22 -4.06 13.36
N ALA A 18 8.52 -3.29 14.18
CA ALA A 18 7.34 -2.57 13.73
C ALA A 18 7.72 -1.43 12.76
N LYS A 19 7.02 -1.38 11.62
CA LYS A 19 7.04 -0.20 10.75
C LYS A 19 5.97 0.77 11.24
N ILE A 20 6.39 1.96 11.66
CA ILE A 20 5.48 3.02 12.09
C ILE A 20 5.08 3.82 10.85
N ILE A 21 3.77 3.91 10.59
CA ILE A 21 3.20 4.78 9.56
C ILE A 21 2.36 5.83 10.28
N LEU A 22 2.66 7.10 10.04
CA LEU A 22 1.93 8.22 10.61
C LEU A 22 0.91 8.73 9.59
N ALA A 23 -0.36 8.75 9.99
CA ALA A 23 -1.45 9.35 9.22
C ALA A 23 -1.89 10.64 9.90
N ASN A 24 -2.09 11.70 9.12
CA ASN A 24 -2.48 13.01 9.64
C ASN A 24 -3.99 13.28 9.52
N ASN A 25 -4.74 12.40 8.87
CA ASN A 25 -6.18 12.50 8.67
C ASN A 25 -6.83 11.11 8.46
N SER A 26 -8.16 11.06 8.59
CA SER A 26 -8.98 9.86 8.48
C SER A 26 -8.88 9.18 7.11
N GLU A 27 -8.79 9.95 6.03
CA GLU A 27 -8.69 9.44 4.66
C GLU A 27 -7.41 8.63 4.49
N THR A 28 -6.30 9.11 5.06
CA THR A 28 -5.03 8.40 5.05
C THR A 28 -5.08 7.14 5.90
N GLU A 29 -5.75 7.16 7.06
CA GLU A 29 -5.95 5.98 7.90
C GLU A 29 -6.73 4.88 7.16
N MET A 30 -7.83 5.25 6.49
CA MET A 30 -8.62 4.30 5.69
C MET A 30 -7.80 3.68 4.57
N MET A 31 -6.97 4.46 3.88
CA MET A 31 -6.08 3.96 2.83
C MET A 31 -5.02 2.98 3.36
N ILE A 32 -4.48 3.22 4.56
CA ILE A 32 -3.54 2.30 5.21
C ILE A 32 -4.23 0.97 5.52
N ASP A 33 -5.45 1.01 6.07
CA ASP A 33 -6.18 -0.21 6.41
C ASP A 33 -6.59 -1.02 5.18
N LEU A 34 -7.01 -0.36 4.10
CA LEU A 34 -7.25 -1.01 2.80
C LEU A 34 -5.97 -1.66 2.26
N THR A 35 -4.83 -0.95 2.35
CA THR A 35 -3.54 -1.48 1.89
C THR A 35 -3.12 -2.72 2.67
N ARG A 36 -3.37 -2.75 3.99
CA ARG A 36 -3.12 -3.94 4.83
C ARG A 36 -3.99 -5.13 4.41
N LYS A 37 -5.28 -4.89 4.15
CA LYS A 37 -6.19 -5.94 3.67
C LYS A 37 -5.79 -6.47 2.30
N LEU A 38 -5.33 -5.59 1.42
CA LEU A 38 -4.80 -5.98 0.12
C LEU A 38 -3.53 -6.85 0.27
N ASP A 39 -2.60 -6.49 1.16
CA ASP A 39 -1.40 -7.29 1.42
C ASP A 39 -1.73 -8.70 1.93
N GLU A 40 -2.67 -8.82 2.87
CA GLU A 40 -3.19 -10.11 3.36
C GLU A 40 -3.74 -10.96 2.20
N ALA A 41 -4.58 -10.37 1.34
CA ALA A 41 -5.19 -11.07 0.20
C ALA A 41 -4.15 -11.49 -0.86
N ILE A 42 -3.19 -10.62 -1.18
CA ILE A 42 -2.10 -10.93 -2.13
C ILE A 42 -1.25 -12.09 -1.61
N LYS A 43 -0.95 -12.10 -0.31
CA LYS A 43 -0.20 -13.18 0.31
C LYS A 43 -0.94 -14.51 0.17
N GLU A 44 -2.23 -14.53 0.53
CA GLU A 44 -3.05 -15.73 0.41
C GLU A 44 -3.16 -16.24 -1.04
N LEU A 45 -3.33 -15.33 -2.01
CA LEU A 45 -3.36 -15.66 -3.43
C LEU A 45 -2.05 -16.34 -3.88
N LYS A 46 -0.90 -15.83 -3.45
CA LYS A 46 0.41 -16.40 -3.79
C LYS A 46 0.64 -17.74 -3.12
N ASP A 47 0.34 -17.85 -1.83
CA ASP A 47 0.54 -19.07 -1.04
C ASP A 47 -0.33 -20.23 -1.58
N LYS A 48 -1.50 -19.91 -2.15
CA LYS A 48 -2.45 -20.89 -2.71
C LYS A 48 -2.34 -21.07 -4.24
N ALA A 49 -1.38 -20.42 -4.88
CA ALA A 49 -1.17 -20.55 -6.32
C ALA A 49 -0.68 -21.97 -6.68
N GLY A 50 -1.29 -22.58 -7.70
CA GLY A 50 -1.02 -23.95 -8.14
C GLY A 50 -1.73 -25.04 -7.33
N SER A 51 -2.40 -24.70 -6.22
CA SER A 51 -3.18 -25.65 -5.43
C SER A 51 -4.68 -25.36 -5.51
N ILE A 52 -5.09 -24.13 -5.22
CA ILE A 52 -6.49 -23.69 -5.27
C ILE A 52 -6.73 -22.75 -6.46
N TYR A 53 -5.75 -21.92 -6.78
CA TYR A 53 -5.84 -20.96 -7.88
C TYR A 53 -4.86 -21.33 -8.99
N GLU A 54 -5.25 -21.15 -10.25
CA GLU A 54 -4.33 -21.30 -11.37
C GLU A 54 -3.25 -20.20 -11.35
N TYR A 55 -2.01 -20.57 -11.67
CA TYR A 55 -0.90 -19.60 -11.70
C TYR A 55 -1.16 -18.44 -12.68
N ALA A 56 -1.81 -18.72 -13.82
CA ALA A 56 -2.15 -17.72 -14.81
C ALA A 56 -3.11 -16.66 -14.24
N ASP A 57 -4.16 -17.10 -13.55
CA ASP A 57 -5.14 -16.21 -12.91
C ASP A 57 -4.51 -15.36 -11.81
N VAL A 58 -3.66 -15.98 -10.97
CA VAL A 58 -2.91 -15.25 -9.94
C VAL A 58 -2.01 -14.19 -10.57
N ALA A 59 -1.28 -14.52 -11.63
CA ALA A 59 -0.44 -13.57 -12.35
C ALA A 59 -1.25 -12.42 -12.96
N GLN A 60 -2.41 -12.70 -13.55
CA GLN A 60 -3.31 -11.68 -14.10
C GLN A 60 -3.84 -10.74 -13.01
N ASN A 61 -4.27 -11.28 -11.87
CA ASN A 61 -4.74 -10.48 -10.73
C ASN A 61 -3.63 -9.58 -10.17
N LEU A 62 -2.41 -10.10 -10.01
CA LEU A 62 -1.26 -9.30 -9.57
C LEU A 62 -0.93 -8.18 -10.56
N LYS A 63 -1.03 -8.45 -11.87
CA LYS A 63 -0.83 -7.42 -12.91
C LYS A 63 -1.91 -6.34 -12.85
N ALA A 64 -3.17 -6.70 -12.63
CA ALA A 64 -4.25 -5.74 -12.46
C ALA A 64 -4.02 -4.84 -11.22
N ILE A 65 -3.59 -5.43 -10.09
CA ILE A 65 -3.24 -4.67 -8.89
C ILE A 65 -2.10 -3.69 -9.15
N GLN A 66 -1.05 -4.10 -9.87
CA GLN A 66 0.04 -3.21 -10.25
C GLN A 66 -0.45 -2.03 -11.10
N GLN A 67 -1.39 -2.25 -12.03
CA GLN A 67 -1.99 -1.17 -12.82
C GLN A 67 -2.74 -0.17 -11.95
N ILE A 68 -3.51 -0.63 -10.96
CA ILE A 68 -4.21 0.25 -10.01
C ILE A 68 -3.20 1.11 -9.24
N ILE A 69 -2.10 0.52 -8.77
CA ILE A 69 -1.04 1.23 -8.05
C ILE A 69 -0.41 2.32 -8.94
N LEU A 70 -0.11 1.99 -10.20
CA LEU A 70 0.44 2.97 -11.16
C LEU A 70 -0.54 4.11 -11.44
N TYR A 71 -1.82 3.80 -11.63
CA TYR A 71 -2.86 4.81 -11.83
C TYR A 71 -2.96 5.76 -10.64
N ASN A 72 -2.94 5.22 -9.41
CA ASN A 72 -2.96 6.04 -8.20
C ASN A 72 -1.71 6.93 -8.09
N SER A 73 -0.54 6.46 -8.50
CA SER A 73 0.68 7.28 -8.55
C SER A 73 0.53 8.47 -9.53
N GLU A 74 0.01 8.23 -10.73
CA GLU A 74 -0.22 9.31 -11.70
C GLU A 74 -1.30 10.30 -11.21
N PHE A 75 -2.37 9.81 -10.58
CA PHE A 75 -3.35 10.68 -9.94
C PHE A 75 -2.71 11.59 -8.87
N LEU A 76 -1.87 11.03 -8.00
CA LEU A 76 -1.16 11.81 -6.97
C LEU A 76 -0.21 12.83 -7.60
N LYS A 77 0.48 12.48 -8.68
CA LYS A 77 1.34 13.39 -9.43
C LYS A 77 0.57 14.60 -9.97
N GLU A 78 -0.59 14.38 -10.59
CA GLU A 78 -1.46 15.47 -11.07
C GLU A 78 -2.02 16.30 -9.90
N LEU A 79 -2.39 15.68 -8.78
CA LEU A 79 -2.83 16.39 -7.59
C LEU A 79 -1.73 17.29 -7.01
N TYR A 80 -0.49 16.81 -6.95
CA TYR A 80 0.67 17.60 -6.51
C TYR A 80 0.93 18.78 -7.44
N LYS A 81 0.83 18.58 -8.75
CA LYS A 81 0.94 19.64 -9.76
C LYS A 81 -0.11 20.72 -9.53
N ASN A 82 -1.37 20.36 -9.30
CA ASN A 82 -2.45 21.30 -9.00
C ASN A 82 -2.22 22.08 -7.69
N LEU A 83 -1.49 21.49 -6.75
CA LEU A 83 -1.08 22.13 -5.49
C LEU A 83 0.23 22.93 -5.60
N ASN A 84 0.82 23.08 -6.81
CA ASN A 84 2.13 23.66 -7.04
C ASN A 84 3.25 23.03 -6.18
N LYS A 85 3.20 21.71 -6.00
CA LYS A 85 4.21 20.93 -5.27
C LYS A 85 4.90 19.93 -6.20
N GLN A 86 6.17 19.64 -5.90
CA GLN A 86 6.91 18.60 -6.58
C GLN A 86 6.48 17.22 -6.07
N TYR A 87 6.09 16.33 -6.99
CA TYR A 87 5.89 14.91 -6.69
C TYR A 87 7.20 14.15 -6.86
N ASN A 88 7.71 13.60 -5.76
CA ASN A 88 8.85 12.70 -5.77
C ASN A 88 8.33 11.27 -5.90
N GLU A 89 8.42 10.69 -7.10
CA GLU A 89 7.92 9.34 -7.35
C GLU A 89 8.64 8.31 -6.46
N PRO A 90 7.90 7.44 -5.73
CA PRO A 90 8.52 6.41 -4.91
C PRO A 90 9.31 5.42 -5.78
N THR A 91 10.50 5.00 -5.31
CA THR A 91 11.37 4.04 -6.02
C THR A 91 10.65 2.75 -6.40
N SER A 92 9.75 2.25 -5.55
CA SER A 92 8.95 1.06 -5.85
C SER A 92 8.03 1.23 -7.06
N ILE A 93 7.55 2.45 -7.33
CA ILE A 93 6.75 2.76 -8.52
C ILE A 93 7.64 2.80 -9.76
N ALA A 94 8.81 3.46 -9.67
CA ALA A 94 9.77 3.52 -10.76
C ALA A 94 10.18 2.11 -11.23
N LEU A 95 10.46 1.21 -10.28
CA LEU A 95 10.81 -0.19 -10.58
C LEU A 95 9.68 -0.95 -11.31
N ILE A 96 8.41 -0.68 -11.00
CA ILE A 96 7.30 -1.33 -11.71
C ILE A 96 7.23 -0.85 -13.16
N LYS A 97 7.57 0.42 -13.43
CA LYS A 97 7.56 1.00 -14.78
C LYS A 97 8.73 0.49 -15.65
N GLU A 98 9.89 0.25 -15.05
CA GLU A 98 11.07 -0.30 -15.74
C GLU A 98 10.91 -1.77 -16.15
N ASN A 99 10.10 -2.54 -15.40
CA ASN A 99 9.85 -3.96 -15.65
C ASN A 99 8.69 -4.21 -16.65
N LYS A 100 8.26 -3.19 -17.40
CA LYS A 100 7.27 -3.30 -18.49
C LYS A 100 7.94 -3.27 -19.85
#